data_AF-A0AAD2CQ40-F1
#
_entry.id   AF-A0AAD2CQ40-F1
#
_cell.length_a   1.000
_cell.length_b   1.000
_cell.length_c   1.000
_cell.angle_alpha   90.00
_cell.angle_beta   90.00
_cell.angle_gamma   90.00
#
_symmetry.space_group_name_H-M   'P 1'
#
loop_
_entity.id
_entity.type
_entity.pdbx_description
1 polymer ?
#
loop_
_entity_poly.entity_id
_entity_poly.type
_entity_poly.pdbx_seq_one_letter_code
_entity_poly.pdbx_strand_id
1 'polypeptide(L)'
;MATAIPHSLFRDQGYDHREALFGTPPYGGSIAQTLYYADADLCEDVDPTKGYPTRDGKPWQAPFILMVDRGGCTFVKKVRNAQRAGAAGVIIADNVCLCTDPECKNEFSTTCETSEPIMADDGSGSDISIPSFLIFKRDADLIKTELKANSPVQLEMSWSLPNPDDRVEYDLWTVPTDAISKTFMQNFRPLANALGSHAQFTPHMYIYDGQRTHCIGNDGANYCYTLCTNNGRYCATDPDNDLDKGISGADVVRESLRRICIWKYYGEEDGIGDPWWAYVSEFTARCDTPEYFMHDDCVNDAYKHAGIDADAITKCMRDSGGTEGDNDNSYLKMAISSQSERGVVVLPSAFVNNAAIRGKLSSSSIFHAVCAGFAEGTEPPICNTCGRCPDAIGCVASGVCSGIPYDPAARGAGGAAAPPGTVSTHTFAFWMLFVVCSFGGVGYWHYNKTREDMREQVRGILAEYMPLEDQDAGNPMDFAGAKGGGVPLFS
;
A
#
# COMPACT_ATOMS: atom_id res chain seq x y z
N MET A 1 6.51 14.67 -7.33
CA MET A 1 6.48 14.21 -8.73
C MET A 1 7.36 15.12 -9.58
N ALA A 2 8.27 14.56 -10.37
CA ALA A 2 9.19 15.29 -11.24
C ALA A 2 9.28 14.61 -12.62
N THR A 3 9.52 15.37 -13.69
CA THR A 3 9.77 14.82 -15.03
C THR A 3 11.28 14.68 -15.21
N ALA A 4 11.77 13.46 -15.40
CA ALA A 4 13.19 13.20 -15.61
C ALA A 4 13.62 13.47 -17.05
N ILE A 5 12.71 13.29 -18.00
CA ILE A 5 12.95 13.45 -19.44
C ILE A 5 11.71 14.08 -20.08
N PRO A 6 11.84 15.06 -20.98
CA PRO A 6 13.06 15.79 -21.32
C PRO A 6 13.53 16.70 -20.16
N HIS A 7 14.83 17.00 -20.11
CA HIS A 7 15.42 17.87 -19.07
C HIS A 7 14.83 19.28 -19.06
N SER A 8 14.21 19.73 -20.16
CA SER A 8 13.48 21.00 -20.22
C SER A 8 12.26 21.04 -19.30
N LEU A 9 11.69 19.88 -18.96
CA LEU A 9 10.56 19.76 -18.05
C LEU A 9 11.01 19.55 -16.60
N PHE A 10 12.27 19.18 -16.35
CA PHE A 10 12.75 18.85 -15.00
C PHE A 10 12.65 20.05 -14.04
N ARG A 11 12.19 19.77 -12.81
CA ARG A 11 12.08 20.72 -11.70
C ARG A 11 12.65 20.09 -10.43
N ASP A 12 13.63 20.75 -9.82
CA ASP A 12 14.29 20.25 -8.59
C ASP A 12 13.30 20.00 -7.44
N GLN A 13 12.28 20.85 -7.30
CA GLN A 13 11.25 20.72 -6.26
C GLN A 13 10.05 19.90 -6.71
N GLY A 14 10.09 19.35 -7.93
CA GLY A 14 8.94 18.72 -8.59
C GLY A 14 7.88 19.72 -9.07
N TYR A 15 6.75 19.16 -9.48
CA TYR A 15 5.56 19.91 -9.89
C TYR A 15 4.57 20.06 -8.75
N ASP A 16 3.82 21.16 -8.73
CA ASP A 16 2.68 21.31 -7.84
C ASP A 16 1.57 20.33 -8.25
N HIS A 17 1.05 19.58 -7.27
CA HIS A 17 0.10 18.51 -7.51
C HIS A 17 -0.86 18.30 -6.34
N ARG A 18 -1.94 17.57 -6.61
CA ARG A 18 -2.91 17.10 -5.60
C ARG A 18 -2.98 15.59 -5.63
N GLU A 19 -2.84 14.96 -4.48
CA GLU A 19 -2.87 13.50 -4.35
C GLU A 19 -4.31 12.99 -4.28
N ALA A 20 -4.53 11.76 -4.72
CA ALA A 20 -5.82 11.09 -4.54
C ALA A 20 -6.15 10.87 -3.05
N LEU A 21 -7.39 11.16 -2.67
CA LEU A 21 -7.93 10.86 -1.33
C LEU A 21 -8.64 9.50 -1.27
N PHE A 22 -8.33 8.62 -2.23
CA PHE A 22 -8.92 7.29 -2.39
C PHE A 22 -7.84 6.26 -2.70
N GLY A 23 -8.21 4.99 -2.59
CA GLY A 23 -7.29 3.87 -2.78
C GLY A 23 -6.36 3.65 -1.60
N THR A 24 -5.31 2.89 -1.88
CA THR A 24 -4.23 2.57 -0.94
C THR A 24 -2.90 2.84 -1.64
N PRO A 25 -2.38 4.08 -1.59
CA PRO A 25 -1.10 4.35 -2.21
C PRO A 25 -0.03 3.49 -1.52
N PRO A 26 0.94 2.94 -2.26
CA PRO A 26 2.14 2.43 -1.61
C PRO A 26 2.78 3.61 -0.86
N TYR A 27 3.09 3.45 0.42
CA TYR A 27 3.87 4.44 1.17
C TYR A 27 5.35 4.03 1.17
N GLY A 28 6.29 4.99 1.20
CA GLY A 28 7.73 4.72 1.26
C GLY A 28 8.36 4.22 -0.05
N GLY A 29 8.27 5.01 -1.12
CA GLY A 29 8.94 4.69 -2.39
C GLY A 29 8.77 5.74 -3.48
N SER A 30 9.27 5.41 -4.66
CA SER A 30 9.00 6.13 -5.90
C SER A 30 8.84 5.17 -7.08
N ILE A 31 8.14 5.60 -8.11
CA ILE A 31 8.15 4.96 -9.43
C ILE A 31 8.62 5.98 -10.46
N ALA A 32 9.56 5.57 -11.31
CA ALA A 32 10.00 6.34 -12.46
C ALA A 32 9.69 5.55 -13.73
N GLN A 33 8.70 5.97 -14.51
CA GLN A 33 8.24 5.25 -15.69
C GLN A 33 7.97 6.18 -16.87
N THR A 34 7.87 5.60 -18.07
CA THR A 34 7.43 6.33 -19.26
C THR A 34 5.98 6.80 -19.09
N LEU A 35 5.73 8.07 -19.44
CA LEU A 35 4.43 8.68 -19.42
C LEU A 35 3.76 8.52 -20.80
N TYR A 36 2.57 7.93 -20.84
CA TYR A 36 1.67 8.01 -22.00
C TYR A 36 0.54 8.97 -21.69
N TYR A 37 0.06 9.69 -22.69
CA TYR A 37 -1.12 10.55 -22.56
C TYR A 37 -2.25 10.01 -23.43
N ALA A 38 -3.37 9.66 -22.79
CA ALA A 38 -4.50 9.01 -23.44
C ALA A 38 -5.26 9.94 -24.41
N ASP A 39 -5.12 11.26 -24.27
CA ASP A 39 -5.95 12.27 -24.95
C ASP A 39 -7.46 12.00 -24.81
N ALA A 40 -7.83 11.56 -23.61
CA ALA A 40 -9.18 11.16 -23.25
C ALA A 40 -9.42 11.36 -21.76
N ASP A 41 -10.70 11.47 -21.39
CA ASP A 41 -11.13 11.53 -20.00
C ASP A 41 -11.15 10.15 -19.31
N LEU A 42 -11.00 9.06 -20.06
CA LEU A 42 -10.99 7.68 -19.56
C LEU A 42 -12.28 7.24 -18.83
N CYS A 43 -13.43 7.85 -19.17
CA CYS A 43 -14.71 7.51 -18.55
C CYS A 43 -15.36 6.24 -19.13
N GLU A 44 -14.98 5.83 -20.33
CA GLU A 44 -15.45 4.64 -21.03
C GLU A 44 -14.31 3.61 -21.20
N ASP A 45 -14.54 2.58 -22.01
CA ASP A 45 -13.55 1.54 -22.29
C ASP A 45 -12.21 2.12 -22.79
N VAL A 46 -11.13 1.62 -22.19
CA VAL A 46 -9.77 2.09 -22.48
C VAL A 46 -9.24 1.41 -23.73
N ASP A 47 -8.84 2.21 -24.71
CA ASP A 47 -8.12 1.75 -25.91
C ASP A 47 -6.61 2.02 -25.73
N PRO A 48 -5.80 1.02 -25.34
CA PRO A 48 -4.39 1.22 -25.04
C PRO A 48 -3.53 1.48 -26.28
N THR A 49 -4.11 1.42 -27.49
CA THR A 49 -3.40 1.68 -28.75
C THR A 49 -3.44 3.16 -29.17
N LYS A 50 -4.25 3.96 -28.49
CA LYS A 50 -4.45 5.39 -28.75
C LYS A 50 -3.60 6.27 -27.83
N GLY A 51 -3.61 7.56 -28.14
CA GLY A 51 -2.90 8.57 -27.38
C GLY A 51 -1.47 8.78 -27.85
N TYR A 52 -0.65 9.28 -26.93
CA TYR A 52 0.67 9.83 -27.21
C TYR A 52 1.73 9.30 -26.23
N PRO A 53 2.99 9.16 -26.64
CA PRO A 53 3.46 9.23 -28.03
C PRO A 53 2.78 8.17 -28.89
N THR A 54 2.56 8.45 -30.18
CA THR A 54 1.91 7.49 -31.09
C THR A 54 2.76 6.23 -31.25
N ARG A 55 2.12 5.06 -31.33
CA ARG A 55 2.80 3.75 -31.35
C ARG A 55 2.40 2.85 -32.51
N ASP A 56 1.92 3.41 -33.62
CA ASP A 56 1.52 2.67 -34.82
C ASP A 56 0.56 1.50 -34.52
N GLY A 57 -0.41 1.72 -33.63
CA GLY A 57 -1.40 0.72 -33.23
C GLY A 57 -0.91 -0.31 -32.19
N LYS A 58 0.33 -0.19 -31.69
CA LYS A 58 0.80 -1.01 -30.57
C LYS A 58 0.26 -0.47 -29.24
N PRO A 59 -0.13 -1.35 -28.30
CA PRO A 59 -0.59 -0.93 -26.99
C PRO A 59 0.53 -0.28 -26.17
N TRP A 60 0.16 0.48 -25.14
CA TRP A 60 1.09 0.95 -24.12
C TRP A 60 1.87 -0.21 -23.50
N GLN A 61 3.16 0.02 -23.27
CA GLN A 61 4.07 -1.01 -22.79
C GLN A 61 4.25 -0.86 -21.28
N ALA A 62 3.84 -1.88 -20.53
CA ALA A 62 4.04 -1.95 -19.08
C ALA A 62 5.52 -2.14 -18.68
N PRO A 63 5.94 -1.60 -17.52
CA PRO A 63 5.20 -0.66 -16.66
C PRO A 63 5.15 0.76 -17.24
N PHE A 64 4.04 1.48 -17.05
CA PHE A 64 3.87 2.86 -17.53
C PHE A 64 3.03 3.72 -16.59
N ILE A 65 3.19 5.04 -16.69
CA ILE A 65 2.27 6.00 -16.05
C ILE A 65 1.34 6.56 -17.14
N LEU A 66 0.06 6.69 -16.82
CA LEU A 66 -0.95 7.20 -17.75
C LEU A 66 -1.41 8.61 -17.35
N MET A 67 -1.30 9.55 -18.28
CA MET A 67 -1.88 10.88 -18.18
C MET A 67 -3.27 10.90 -18.84
N VAL A 68 -4.26 11.46 -18.14
CA VAL A 68 -5.67 11.50 -18.56
C VAL A 68 -6.28 12.87 -18.29
N ASP A 69 -7.31 13.26 -19.02
CA ASP A 69 -7.96 14.55 -18.83
C ASP A 69 -9.00 14.56 -17.69
N ARG A 70 -9.05 15.66 -16.94
CA ARG A 70 -10.15 15.95 -16.00
C ARG A 70 -11.47 16.20 -16.76
N GLY A 71 -12.58 15.72 -16.20
CA GLY A 71 -13.94 15.90 -16.75
C GLY A 71 -14.69 14.58 -16.98
N GLY A 72 -15.96 14.64 -17.40
CA GLY A 72 -16.74 13.46 -17.83
C GLY A 72 -17.25 12.52 -16.72
N CYS A 73 -16.41 12.17 -15.73
CA CYS A 73 -16.74 11.23 -14.65
C CYS A 73 -15.82 11.43 -13.43
N THR A 74 -16.05 10.66 -12.35
CA THR A 74 -15.30 10.72 -11.09
C THR A 74 -13.83 10.34 -11.27
N PHE A 75 -12.95 10.91 -10.44
CA PHE A 75 -11.52 10.56 -10.45
C PHE A 75 -11.27 9.08 -10.20
N VAL A 76 -12.05 8.49 -9.28
CA VAL A 76 -12.00 7.06 -8.99
C VAL A 76 -12.26 6.21 -10.24
N LYS A 77 -13.30 6.52 -11.03
CA LYS A 77 -13.60 5.76 -12.26
C LYS A 77 -12.44 5.82 -13.26
N LYS A 78 -11.84 7.00 -13.45
CA LYS A 78 -10.69 7.19 -14.35
C LYS A 78 -9.51 6.34 -13.95
N VAL A 79 -9.13 6.41 -12.67
CA VAL A 79 -7.99 5.67 -12.13
C VAL A 79 -8.26 4.16 -12.17
N ARG A 80 -9.50 3.72 -11.89
CA ARG A 80 -9.89 2.31 -12.01
C ARG A 80 -9.71 1.78 -13.43
N ASN A 81 -10.14 2.57 -14.41
CA ASN A 81 -10.01 2.20 -15.82
C ASN A 81 -8.53 2.14 -16.25
N ALA A 82 -7.71 3.09 -15.81
CA ALA A 82 -6.27 3.06 -16.04
C ALA A 82 -5.58 1.86 -15.38
N GLN A 83 -5.95 1.54 -14.13
CA GLN A 83 -5.45 0.36 -13.40
C GLN A 83 -5.78 -0.94 -14.15
N ARG A 84 -7.02 -1.07 -14.63
CA ARG A 84 -7.43 -2.23 -15.46
C ARG A 84 -6.68 -2.32 -16.78
N ALA A 85 -6.24 -1.19 -17.33
CA ALA A 85 -5.40 -1.13 -18.52
C ALA A 85 -3.91 -1.43 -18.24
N GLY A 86 -3.53 -1.70 -16.99
CA GLY A 86 -2.16 -2.07 -16.60
C GLY A 86 -1.24 -0.88 -16.30
N ALA A 87 -1.80 0.32 -16.10
CA ALA A 87 -1.00 1.47 -15.67
C ALA A 87 -0.42 1.22 -14.27
N ALA A 88 0.83 1.63 -14.05
CA ALA A 88 1.51 1.59 -12.75
C ALA A 88 1.25 2.85 -11.91
N GLY A 89 0.72 3.92 -12.53
CA GLY A 89 0.34 5.16 -11.87
C GLY A 89 -0.46 6.05 -12.82
N VAL A 90 -1.16 7.05 -12.28
CA VAL A 90 -2.02 7.96 -13.07
C VAL A 90 -1.74 9.42 -12.75
N ILE A 91 -1.67 10.24 -13.79
CA ILE A 91 -1.67 11.70 -13.71
C ILE A 91 -2.95 12.25 -14.34
N ILE A 92 -3.73 12.97 -13.57
CA ILE A 92 -4.93 13.65 -14.05
C ILE A 92 -4.53 15.08 -14.41
N ALA A 93 -4.63 15.40 -15.69
CA ALA A 93 -4.41 16.72 -16.21
C ALA A 93 -5.62 17.60 -15.94
N ASP A 94 -5.44 18.62 -15.11
CA ASP A 94 -6.48 19.60 -14.89
C ASP A 94 -6.81 20.35 -16.19
N ASN A 95 -8.06 20.77 -16.33
CA ASN A 95 -8.59 21.44 -17.52
C ASN A 95 -9.12 22.85 -17.23
N VAL A 96 -9.17 23.26 -15.95
CA VAL A 96 -9.59 24.60 -15.54
C VAL A 96 -8.46 25.28 -14.75
N CYS A 97 -8.30 26.59 -14.94
CA CYS A 97 -7.31 27.36 -14.18
C CYS A 97 -7.84 27.78 -12.81
N LEU A 98 -6.94 27.92 -11.84
CA LEU A 98 -7.26 28.58 -10.58
C LEU A 98 -7.42 30.08 -10.80
N CYS A 99 -8.35 30.69 -10.07
CA CYS A 99 -8.55 32.12 -10.13
C CYS A 99 -7.34 32.92 -9.60
N THR A 100 -6.52 32.29 -8.75
CA THR A 100 -5.29 32.80 -8.16
C THR A 100 -4.07 32.68 -9.08
N ASP A 101 -4.16 31.93 -10.19
CA ASP A 101 -3.09 31.81 -11.18
C ASP A 101 -3.42 32.66 -12.43
N PRO A 102 -2.89 33.89 -12.52
CA PRO A 102 -3.14 34.76 -13.66
C PRO A 102 -2.40 34.30 -14.93
N GLU A 103 -1.32 33.53 -14.81
CA GLU A 103 -0.51 33.08 -15.94
C GLU A 103 -1.15 31.87 -16.64
N CYS A 104 -1.94 31.07 -15.93
CA CYS A 104 -2.78 30.02 -16.52
C CYS A 104 -3.93 30.60 -17.36
N LYS A 105 -4.42 31.80 -17.03
CA LYS A 105 -5.55 32.42 -17.73
C LYS A 105 -5.12 33.01 -19.06
N ASN A 106 -5.64 32.43 -20.14
CA ASN A 106 -5.53 32.99 -21.49
C ASN A 106 -6.73 33.91 -21.74
N GLU A 107 -6.65 34.83 -22.71
CA GLU A 107 -7.78 35.70 -23.11
C GLU A 107 -9.08 34.94 -23.46
N PHE A 108 -8.98 33.63 -23.74
CA PHE A 108 -10.09 32.75 -24.11
C PHE A 108 -10.65 31.89 -22.96
N SER A 109 -10.03 31.89 -21.78
CA SER A 109 -10.47 31.09 -20.62
C SER A 109 -11.00 32.01 -19.52
N THR A 110 -12.24 32.47 -19.67
CA THR A 110 -12.89 33.41 -18.73
C THR A 110 -13.42 32.76 -17.45
N THR A 111 -13.55 31.43 -17.42
CA THR A 111 -13.97 30.67 -16.24
C THR A 111 -12.76 30.10 -15.50
N CYS A 112 -12.68 30.37 -14.19
CA CYS A 112 -11.66 29.86 -13.29
C CYS A 112 -12.29 29.29 -12.03
N GLU A 113 -11.61 28.36 -11.36
CA GLU A 113 -12.03 27.81 -10.07
C GLU A 113 -11.37 28.59 -8.93
N THR A 114 -12.15 28.96 -7.90
CA THR A 114 -11.65 29.71 -6.73
C THR A 114 -10.97 28.81 -5.70
N SER A 115 -11.27 27.52 -5.74
CA SER A 115 -10.72 26.48 -4.88
C SER A 115 -9.97 25.46 -5.73
N GLU A 116 -8.94 24.87 -5.14
CA GLU A 116 -8.18 23.82 -5.79
C GLU A 116 -9.00 22.52 -5.96
N PRO A 117 -8.74 21.76 -7.04
CA PRO A 117 -9.41 20.48 -7.24
C PRO A 117 -9.03 19.48 -6.14
N ILE A 118 -10.04 18.84 -5.55
CA ILE A 118 -9.85 17.76 -4.58
C ILE A 118 -10.17 16.44 -5.26
N MET A 119 -9.20 15.53 -5.28
CA MET A 119 -9.39 14.16 -5.78
C MET A 119 -10.12 13.29 -4.74
N ALA A 120 -11.38 13.61 -4.47
CA ALA A 120 -12.20 12.92 -3.48
C ALA A 120 -12.60 11.51 -3.94
N ASP A 121 -12.75 10.60 -2.96
CA ASP A 121 -13.38 9.30 -3.19
C ASP A 121 -14.86 9.48 -3.54
N ASP A 122 -15.35 8.72 -4.50
CA ASP A 122 -16.77 8.65 -4.85
C ASP A 122 -17.52 7.56 -4.04
N GLY A 123 -16.83 6.97 -3.05
CA GLY A 123 -17.33 5.90 -2.19
C GLY A 123 -17.01 4.50 -2.72
N SER A 124 -16.40 4.40 -3.91
CA SER A 124 -16.02 3.11 -4.51
C SER A 124 -14.51 2.89 -4.58
N GLY A 125 -13.66 3.88 -4.27
CA GLY A 125 -12.23 3.88 -4.59
C GLY A 125 -11.34 2.91 -3.81
N SER A 126 -11.90 2.04 -2.99
CA SER A 126 -11.14 1.10 -2.15
C SER A 126 -10.36 0.02 -2.90
N ASP A 127 -10.71 -0.27 -4.16
CA ASP A 127 -10.02 -1.24 -5.03
C ASP A 127 -8.84 -0.63 -5.80
N ILE A 128 -8.61 0.68 -5.65
CA ILE A 128 -7.49 1.38 -6.28
C ILE A 128 -6.21 1.16 -5.48
N SER A 129 -5.19 0.68 -6.18
CA SER A 129 -3.85 0.34 -5.66
C SER A 129 -2.72 1.14 -6.31
N ILE A 130 -3.00 1.83 -7.42
CA ILE A 130 -1.99 2.61 -8.15
C ILE A 130 -1.96 4.07 -7.68
N PRO A 131 -0.77 4.67 -7.50
CA PRO A 131 -0.63 6.07 -7.10
C PRO A 131 -1.22 7.00 -8.15
N SER A 132 -1.95 8.01 -7.69
CA SER A 132 -2.73 8.90 -8.55
C SER A 132 -2.63 10.34 -8.09
N PHE A 133 -2.30 11.23 -9.01
CA PHE A 133 -2.12 12.66 -8.74
C PHE A 133 -2.81 13.50 -9.80
N LEU A 134 -3.27 14.68 -9.42
CA LEU A 134 -3.71 15.72 -10.33
C LEU A 134 -2.61 16.77 -10.43
N ILE A 135 -2.32 17.19 -11.65
CA ILE A 135 -1.39 18.29 -11.95
C ILE A 135 -2.18 19.46 -12.53
N PHE A 136 -1.85 20.67 -12.08
CA PHE A 136 -2.54 21.88 -12.51
C PHE A 136 -2.37 22.13 -14.01
N LYS A 137 -3.38 22.76 -14.61
CA LYS A 137 -3.54 22.87 -16.07
C LYS A 137 -2.29 23.42 -16.76
N ARG A 138 -1.71 24.49 -16.21
CA ARG A 138 -0.52 25.15 -16.78
C ARG A 138 0.63 24.17 -16.99
N ASP A 139 0.94 23.37 -15.98
CA ASP A 139 2.03 22.41 -16.04
C ASP A 139 1.64 21.15 -16.83
N ALA A 140 0.37 20.74 -16.74
CA ALA A 140 -0.19 19.66 -17.54
C ALA A 140 -0.04 19.94 -19.05
N ASP A 141 -0.31 21.17 -19.48
CA ASP A 141 -0.26 21.58 -20.89
C ASP A 141 1.17 21.55 -21.46
N LEU A 142 2.18 21.87 -20.64
CA LEU A 142 3.59 21.75 -21.03
C LEU A 142 3.95 20.28 -21.32
N ILE A 143 3.54 19.37 -20.44
CA ILE A 143 3.78 17.93 -20.58
C ILE A 143 3.01 17.37 -21.79
N LYS A 144 1.74 17.75 -21.95
CA LYS A 144 0.92 17.36 -23.11
C LYS A 144 1.54 17.80 -24.42
N THR A 145 2.11 19.00 -24.47
CA THR A 145 2.75 19.53 -25.68
C THR A 145 3.91 18.64 -26.14
N GLU A 146 4.79 18.25 -25.22
CA GLU A 146 5.90 17.34 -25.51
C GLU A 146 5.42 15.95 -25.95
N LEU A 147 4.43 15.38 -25.24
CA LEU A 147 3.86 14.08 -25.60
C LEU A 147 3.18 14.11 -26.97
N LYS A 148 2.42 15.17 -27.29
CA LYS A 148 1.77 15.36 -28.60
C LYS A 148 2.76 15.57 -29.73
N ALA A 149 3.95 16.10 -29.43
CA ALA A 149 5.08 16.16 -30.36
C ALA A 149 5.76 14.79 -30.56
N ASN A 150 5.28 13.73 -29.90
CA ASN A 150 5.85 12.39 -29.84
C ASN A 150 7.24 12.32 -29.18
N SER A 151 7.57 13.31 -28.33
CA SER A 151 8.74 13.25 -27.47
C SER A 151 8.48 12.27 -26.32
N PRO A 152 9.43 11.38 -25.98
CA PRO A 152 9.29 10.53 -24.81
C PRO A 152 9.39 11.39 -23.53
N VAL A 153 8.44 11.19 -22.62
CA VAL A 153 8.48 11.79 -21.28
C VAL A 153 8.66 10.69 -20.25
N GLN A 154 9.61 10.86 -19.35
CA GLN A 154 9.78 9.99 -18.19
C GLN A 154 9.37 10.76 -16.94
N LEU A 155 8.51 10.15 -16.14
CA LEU A 155 7.97 10.76 -14.94
C LEU A 155 8.34 9.95 -13.71
N GLU A 156 8.83 10.63 -12.69
CA GLU A 156 8.99 10.12 -11.34
C GLU A 156 7.86 10.60 -10.42
N MET A 157 7.24 9.66 -9.73
CA MET A 157 6.25 9.90 -8.68
C MET A 157 6.84 9.35 -7.39
N SER A 158 6.89 10.16 -6.33
CA SER A 158 7.47 9.81 -5.04
C SER A 158 6.48 10.09 -3.92
N TRP A 159 6.48 9.23 -2.91
CA TRP A 159 5.59 9.24 -1.74
C TRP A 159 6.37 8.87 -0.48
N SER A 160 7.52 9.53 -0.33
CA SER A 160 8.35 9.46 0.86
C SER A 160 7.61 10.08 2.03
N LEU A 161 7.51 9.34 3.13
CA LEU A 161 7.15 9.94 4.41
C LEU A 161 8.39 10.66 4.98
N PRO A 162 8.21 11.75 5.73
CA PRO A 162 9.32 12.35 6.47
C PRO A 162 9.89 11.35 7.46
N ASN A 163 11.20 11.23 7.57
CA ASN A 163 11.86 10.33 8.52
C ASN A 163 12.83 11.17 9.37
N PRO A 164 12.33 11.93 10.36
CA PRO A 164 13.14 12.87 11.13
C PRO A 164 14.18 12.17 12.01
N ASP A 165 13.87 10.95 12.48
CA ASP A 165 14.74 10.11 13.28
C ASP A 165 14.42 8.60 13.09
N ASP A 166 14.99 7.74 13.95
CA ASP A 166 14.89 6.27 13.87
C ASP A 166 13.58 5.71 14.45
N ARG A 167 12.72 6.56 15.03
CA ARG A 167 11.40 6.20 15.56
C ARG A 167 10.32 6.80 14.67
N VAL A 168 9.23 6.07 14.51
CA VAL A 168 8.08 6.54 13.73
C VAL A 168 6.94 6.94 14.66
N GLU A 169 6.56 8.22 14.63
CA GLU A 169 5.33 8.68 15.28
C GLU A 169 4.13 8.47 14.35
N TYR A 170 3.05 7.92 14.89
CA TYR A 170 1.79 7.85 14.18
C TYR A 170 0.63 8.21 15.11
N ASP A 171 -0.25 9.07 14.61
CA ASP A 171 -1.35 9.61 15.39
C ASP A 171 -2.68 9.45 14.66
N LEU A 172 -3.75 9.25 15.44
CA LEU A 172 -5.10 9.05 14.91
C LEU A 172 -6.10 9.94 15.61
N TRP A 173 -6.77 10.78 14.82
CA TRP A 173 -7.85 11.65 15.23
C TRP A 173 -9.19 10.98 14.96
N THR A 174 -9.98 10.75 16.01
CA THR A 174 -11.29 10.09 15.95
C THR A 174 -12.27 10.68 16.96
N VAL A 175 -13.51 10.19 16.92
CA VAL A 175 -14.45 10.27 18.05
C VAL A 175 -14.90 8.86 18.44
N PRO A 176 -15.31 8.61 19.70
CA PRO A 176 -15.70 7.29 20.18
C PRO A 176 -16.75 6.55 19.34
N THR A 177 -17.66 7.29 18.70
CA THR A 177 -18.80 6.76 17.93
C THR A 177 -18.57 6.77 16.41
N ASP A 178 -17.36 7.11 15.95
CA ASP A 178 -17.04 7.14 14.52
C ASP A 178 -17.10 5.75 13.89
N ALA A 179 -18.13 5.51 13.08
CA ALA A 179 -18.36 4.23 12.43
C ALA A 179 -17.23 3.82 11.46
N ILE A 180 -16.50 4.78 10.89
CA ILE A 180 -15.44 4.52 9.91
C ILE A 180 -14.22 3.89 10.60
N SER A 181 -13.79 4.44 11.73
CA SER A 181 -12.62 3.94 12.46
C SER A 181 -12.87 2.71 13.33
N LYS A 182 -14.12 2.32 13.63
CA LYS A 182 -14.43 1.15 14.51
C LYS A 182 -13.62 -0.10 14.15
N THR A 183 -13.60 -0.47 12.87
CA THR A 183 -12.88 -1.68 12.42
C THR A 183 -11.36 -1.53 12.61
N PHE A 184 -10.81 -0.35 12.37
CA PHE A 184 -9.39 -0.08 12.62
C PHE A 184 -9.07 -0.21 14.12
N MET A 185 -9.88 0.43 14.96
CA MET A 185 -9.69 0.50 16.41
C MET A 185 -9.72 -0.87 17.08
N GLN A 186 -10.52 -1.81 16.56
CA GLN A 186 -10.60 -3.19 17.07
C GLN A 186 -9.43 -4.08 16.61
N ASN A 187 -8.86 -3.80 15.45
CA ASN A 187 -7.96 -4.74 14.77
C ASN A 187 -6.48 -4.31 14.76
N PHE A 188 -6.16 -3.07 15.13
CA PHE A 188 -4.79 -2.56 15.07
C PHE A 188 -3.89 -3.00 16.24
N ARG A 189 -4.47 -3.39 17.38
CA ARG A 189 -3.73 -3.78 18.59
C ARG A 189 -2.56 -4.77 18.35
N PRO A 190 -2.73 -5.87 17.59
CA PRO A 190 -1.62 -6.79 17.33
C PRO A 190 -0.46 -6.14 16.54
N LEU A 191 -0.78 -5.21 15.63
CA LEU A 191 0.21 -4.48 14.84
C LEU A 191 0.97 -3.47 15.72
N ALA A 192 0.26 -2.72 16.57
CA ALA A 192 0.88 -1.82 17.54
C ALA A 192 1.87 -2.56 18.45
N ASN A 193 1.47 -3.71 18.99
CA ASN A 193 2.34 -4.55 19.82
C ASN A 193 3.56 -5.08 19.06
N ALA A 194 3.39 -5.42 17.78
CA ALA A 194 4.47 -5.96 16.97
C ALA A 194 5.49 -4.88 16.53
N LEU A 195 5.04 -3.63 16.36
CA LEU A 195 5.92 -2.48 16.18
C LEU A 195 6.74 -2.22 17.46
N GLY A 196 6.11 -2.40 18.62
CA GLY A 196 6.74 -2.20 19.92
C GLY A 196 7.28 -0.79 20.08
N SER A 197 8.41 -0.63 20.77
CA SER A 197 9.03 0.68 21.03
C SER A 197 9.66 1.36 19.81
N HIS A 198 9.62 0.74 18.62
CA HIS A 198 10.13 1.35 17.39
C HIS A 198 9.15 2.37 16.81
N ALA A 199 7.87 2.31 17.19
CA ALA A 199 6.87 3.28 16.77
C ALA A 199 6.10 3.82 17.98
N GLN A 200 5.69 5.08 17.91
CA GLN A 200 4.94 5.75 18.96
C GLN A 200 3.56 6.12 18.45
N PHE A 201 2.54 5.43 18.95
CA PHE A 201 1.15 5.78 18.73
C PHE A 201 0.75 6.98 19.59
N THR A 202 -0.16 7.82 19.10
CA THR A 202 -0.92 8.75 19.96
C THR A 202 -2.38 8.87 19.49
N PRO A 203 -3.37 8.48 20.30
CA PRO A 203 -4.77 8.71 19.99
C PRO A 203 -5.18 10.14 20.34
N HIS A 204 -5.88 10.80 19.42
CA HIS A 204 -6.47 12.10 19.64
C HIS A 204 -7.99 12.02 19.51
N MET A 205 -8.68 12.56 20.52
CA MET A 205 -10.13 12.71 20.48
C MET A 205 -10.46 14.08 19.90
N TYR A 206 -11.29 14.11 18.86
CA TYR A 206 -11.73 15.34 18.25
C TYR A 206 -12.87 15.96 19.06
N ILE A 207 -12.73 17.23 19.43
CA ILE A 207 -13.70 17.96 20.26
C ILE A 207 -14.05 19.26 19.55
N TYR A 208 -15.34 19.54 19.39
CA TYR A 208 -15.80 20.80 18.85
C TYR A 208 -15.74 21.89 19.93
N ASP A 209 -15.19 23.03 19.55
CA ASP A 209 -15.14 24.23 20.38
C ASP A 209 -16.51 24.91 20.40
N GLY A 210 -17.28 24.61 21.45
CA GLY A 210 -18.63 25.15 21.64
C GLY A 210 -18.65 26.64 21.99
N GLN A 211 -17.54 27.18 22.52
CA GLN A 211 -17.41 28.61 22.78
C GLN A 211 -17.28 29.38 21.48
N ARG A 212 -16.46 28.88 20.55
CA ARG A 212 -16.27 29.48 19.22
C ARG A 212 -17.54 29.42 18.37
N THR A 213 -18.39 28.41 18.55
CA THR A 213 -19.67 28.29 17.85
C THR A 213 -20.84 28.97 18.57
N HIS A 214 -20.59 29.64 19.71
CA HIS A 214 -21.62 30.27 20.54
C HIS A 214 -22.76 29.32 20.93
N CYS A 215 -22.41 28.11 21.37
CA CYS A 215 -23.39 27.11 21.83
C CYS A 215 -24.27 27.62 22.97
N ILE A 216 -23.69 28.42 23.87
CA ILE A 216 -24.43 29.26 24.80
C ILE A 216 -24.44 30.68 24.24
N GLY A 217 -25.64 31.18 23.95
CA GLY A 217 -25.87 32.54 23.51
C GLY A 217 -25.52 33.57 24.56
N ASN A 218 -25.36 34.83 24.12
CA ASN A 218 -25.13 35.95 25.04
C ASN A 218 -26.30 36.18 26.01
N ASP A 219 -27.49 35.67 25.67
CA ASP A 219 -28.71 35.66 26.48
C ASP A 219 -28.83 34.42 27.38
N GLY A 220 -27.85 33.51 27.35
CA GLY A 220 -27.86 32.25 28.05
C GLY A 220 -28.67 31.14 27.37
N ALA A 221 -29.18 31.36 26.15
CA ALA A 221 -29.89 30.34 25.40
C ALA A 221 -28.93 29.21 24.97
N ASN A 222 -29.33 27.95 25.14
CA ASN A 222 -28.55 26.80 24.68
C ASN A 222 -28.98 26.42 23.24
N TYR A 223 -28.11 26.71 22.27
CA TYR A 223 -28.31 26.37 20.86
C TYR A 223 -27.78 24.98 20.48
N CYS A 224 -26.97 24.37 21.34
CA CYS A 224 -26.34 23.07 21.10
C CYS A 224 -27.00 21.93 21.90
N TYR A 225 -28.11 22.20 22.58
CA TYR A 225 -28.94 21.21 23.27
C TYR A 225 -28.11 20.22 24.12
N THR A 226 -28.12 18.95 23.77
CA THR A 226 -27.47 17.82 24.45
C THR A 226 -26.08 17.50 23.89
N LEU A 227 -25.55 18.31 22.97
CA LEU A 227 -24.28 18.02 22.27
C LEU A 227 -23.02 18.30 23.10
N CYS A 228 -23.15 19.06 24.19
CA CYS A 228 -22.01 19.67 24.86
C CYS A 228 -21.96 19.40 26.35
N THR A 229 -20.75 19.31 26.89
CA THR A 229 -20.45 19.30 28.32
C THR A 229 -19.96 20.66 28.80
N ASN A 230 -19.77 20.80 30.11
CA ASN A 230 -19.16 21.98 30.73
C ASN A 230 -19.83 23.32 30.34
N ASN A 231 -21.17 23.37 30.33
CA ASN A 231 -21.96 24.55 29.93
C ASN A 231 -21.66 25.02 28.49
N GLY A 232 -21.67 24.08 27.53
CA GLY A 232 -21.53 24.40 26.11
C GLY A 232 -20.11 24.65 25.64
N ARG A 233 -19.08 24.28 26.41
CA ARG A 233 -17.67 24.52 26.06
C ARG A 233 -17.09 23.47 25.12
N TYR A 234 -17.38 22.21 25.40
CA TYR A 234 -16.82 21.05 24.70
C TYR A 234 -17.95 20.23 24.12
N CYS A 235 -17.95 20.04 22.80
CA CYS A 235 -19.06 19.39 22.12
C CYS A 235 -18.59 18.27 21.21
N ALA A 236 -19.51 17.36 20.91
CA ALA A 236 -19.36 16.38 19.84
C ALA A 236 -20.66 16.33 19.02
N THR A 237 -20.57 15.81 17.81
CA THR A 237 -21.76 15.53 17.01
C THR A 237 -22.55 14.39 17.60
N ASP A 238 -23.87 14.48 17.48
CA ASP A 238 -24.74 13.37 17.78
C ASP A 238 -24.54 12.23 16.75
N PRO A 239 -24.32 10.97 17.17
CA PRO A 239 -24.05 9.86 16.24
C PRO A 239 -25.23 9.49 15.34
N ASP A 240 -26.48 9.65 15.82
CA ASP A 240 -27.69 9.29 15.06
C ASP A 240 -28.49 10.52 14.60
N ASN A 241 -28.07 11.71 15.01
CA ASN A 241 -28.73 13.00 14.76
C ASN A 241 -30.12 13.12 15.41
N ASP A 242 -30.38 12.36 16.48
CA ASP A 242 -31.57 12.47 17.31
C ASP A 242 -31.19 13.11 18.66
N LEU A 243 -31.53 14.39 18.84
CA LEU A 243 -31.19 15.11 20.08
C LEU A 243 -32.01 14.66 21.30
N ASP A 244 -33.08 13.91 21.10
CA ASP A 244 -34.01 13.50 22.16
C ASP A 244 -33.72 12.09 22.71
N LYS A 245 -33.03 11.25 21.93
CA LYS A 245 -32.79 9.82 22.25
C LYS A 245 -31.46 9.37 21.68
N GLY A 246 -30.95 8.25 22.19
CA GLY A 246 -29.69 7.71 21.68
C GLY A 246 -28.50 8.20 22.50
N ILE A 247 -27.33 8.15 21.88
CA ILE A 247 -26.08 8.60 22.49
C ILE A 247 -25.94 10.09 22.21
N SER A 248 -25.98 10.95 23.22
CA SER A 248 -25.84 12.39 22.97
C SER A 248 -24.40 12.78 22.65
N GLY A 249 -24.21 13.93 22.00
CA GLY A 249 -22.87 14.51 21.81
C GLY A 249 -22.13 14.72 23.15
N ALA A 250 -22.83 15.09 24.23
CA ALA A 250 -22.22 15.20 25.57
C ALA A 250 -21.68 13.86 26.09
N ASP A 251 -22.36 12.75 25.80
CA ASP A 251 -21.91 11.41 26.16
C ASP A 251 -20.64 11.02 25.38
N VAL A 252 -20.59 11.37 24.08
CA VAL A 252 -19.39 11.19 23.25
C VAL A 252 -18.20 11.99 23.82
N VAL A 253 -18.42 13.22 24.30
CA VAL A 253 -17.37 14.01 24.97
C VAL A 253 -16.92 13.35 26.28
N ARG A 254 -17.83 12.78 27.07
CA ARG A 254 -17.50 12.09 28.32
C ARG A 254 -16.64 10.84 28.07
N GLU A 255 -17.00 10.01 27.09
CA GLU A 255 -16.17 8.87 26.68
C GLU A 255 -14.83 9.32 26.05
N SER A 256 -14.82 10.44 25.33
CA SER A 256 -13.58 11.02 24.80
C SER A 256 -12.61 11.40 25.93
N LEU A 257 -13.08 12.08 26.96
CA LEU A 257 -12.28 12.42 28.14
C LEU A 257 -11.75 11.16 28.84
N ARG A 258 -12.59 10.13 28.96
CA ARG A 258 -12.21 8.84 29.54
C ARG A 258 -11.06 8.18 28.76
N ARG A 259 -11.17 8.11 27.43
CA ARG A 259 -10.10 7.58 26.56
C ARG A 259 -8.81 8.39 26.64
N ILE A 260 -8.89 9.72 26.76
CA ILE A 260 -7.71 10.57 26.99
C ILE A 260 -7.05 10.18 28.32
N CYS A 261 -7.83 10.06 29.40
CA CYS A 261 -7.32 9.68 30.72
C CYS A 261 -6.68 8.28 30.72
N ILE A 262 -7.29 7.30 30.05
CA ILE A 262 -6.69 5.96 29.93
C ILE A 262 -5.36 6.03 29.19
N TRP A 263 -5.28 6.81 28.10
CA TRP A 263 -4.04 6.98 27.35
C TRP A 263 -2.93 7.57 28.23
N LYS A 264 -3.25 8.58 29.05
CA LYS A 264 -2.30 9.19 29.99
C LYS A 264 -1.68 8.22 30.99
N TYR A 265 -2.43 7.21 31.43
CA TYR A 265 -1.94 6.23 32.41
C TYR A 265 -1.34 4.98 31.78
N TYR A 266 -1.80 4.59 30.59
CA TYR A 266 -1.54 3.26 30.04
C TYR A 266 -0.92 3.25 28.65
N GLY A 267 -0.63 4.41 28.05
CA GLY A 267 -0.01 4.45 26.71
C GLY A 267 0.96 5.60 26.45
N GLU A 268 0.87 6.73 27.16
CA GLU A 268 1.75 7.88 26.90
C GLU A 268 3.24 7.58 27.16
N GLU A 269 3.56 6.71 28.13
CA GLU A 269 4.95 6.37 28.47
C GLU A 269 5.62 5.47 27.43
N ASP A 270 4.93 4.43 26.93
CA ASP A 270 5.51 3.43 26.03
C ASP A 270 5.21 3.69 24.55
N GLY A 271 4.19 4.49 24.24
CA GLY A 271 3.72 4.73 22.88
C GLY A 271 3.04 3.52 22.22
N ILE A 272 2.86 2.41 22.93
CA ILE A 272 2.19 1.20 22.44
C ILE A 272 0.74 1.22 22.90
N GLY A 273 0.51 1.47 24.20
CA GLY A 273 -0.80 1.57 24.79
C GLY A 273 -1.63 0.29 24.77
N ASP A 274 -1.02 -0.88 24.98
CA ASP A 274 -1.74 -2.16 24.93
C ASP A 274 -3.03 -2.20 25.79
N PRO A 275 -3.04 -1.70 27.05
CA PRO A 275 -4.26 -1.65 27.84
C PRO A 275 -5.28 -0.64 27.31
N TRP A 276 -4.84 0.45 26.66
CA TRP A 276 -5.73 1.40 26.00
C TRP A 276 -6.43 0.76 24.81
N TRP A 277 -5.70 0.03 23.96
CA TRP A 277 -6.29 -0.71 22.84
C TRP A 277 -7.25 -1.80 23.32
N ALA A 278 -6.89 -2.50 24.40
CA ALA A 278 -7.78 -3.47 25.05
C ALA A 278 -9.07 -2.80 25.53
N TYR A 279 -8.98 -1.65 26.19
CA TYR A 279 -10.16 -0.90 26.64
C TYR A 279 -11.06 -0.50 25.48
N VAL A 280 -10.51 0.08 24.42
CA VAL A 280 -11.31 0.48 23.26
C VAL A 280 -12.05 -0.73 22.66
N SER A 281 -11.37 -1.87 22.55
CA SER A 281 -11.98 -3.11 22.03
C SER A 281 -13.09 -3.63 22.94
N GLU A 282 -12.85 -3.71 24.25
CA GLU A 282 -13.83 -4.18 25.23
C GLU A 282 -15.03 -3.21 25.35
N PHE A 283 -14.79 -1.91 25.34
CA PHE A 283 -15.84 -0.89 25.35
C PHE A 283 -16.70 -0.99 24.09
N THR A 284 -16.10 -1.10 22.90
CA THR A 284 -16.87 -1.26 21.66
C THR A 284 -17.66 -2.56 21.64
N ALA A 285 -17.13 -3.65 22.18
CA ALA A 285 -17.84 -4.93 22.21
C ALA A 285 -19.02 -4.96 23.20
N ARG A 286 -18.95 -4.18 24.29
CA ARG A 286 -19.89 -4.28 25.42
C ARG A 286 -20.82 -3.08 25.54
N CYS A 287 -20.31 -1.88 25.33
CA CYS A 287 -20.95 -0.63 25.74
C CYS A 287 -21.37 0.26 24.57
N ASP A 288 -20.94 -0.02 23.34
CA ASP A 288 -21.22 0.82 22.16
C ASP A 288 -22.65 0.64 21.61
N THR A 289 -23.64 0.74 22.51
CA THR A 289 -25.07 0.85 22.21
C THR A 289 -25.69 1.97 23.05
N PRO A 290 -26.79 2.60 22.59
CA PRO A 290 -27.46 3.66 23.35
C PRO A 290 -27.76 3.34 24.81
N GLU A 291 -28.13 2.09 25.09
CA GLU A 291 -28.53 1.64 26.42
C GLU A 291 -27.34 1.53 27.39
N TYR A 292 -26.14 1.20 26.88
CA TYR A 292 -24.99 0.86 27.71
C TYR A 292 -23.84 1.87 27.64
N PHE A 293 -23.84 2.80 26.68
CA PHE A 293 -22.73 3.71 26.41
C PHE A 293 -22.24 4.49 27.63
N MET A 294 -23.18 4.94 28.47
CA MET A 294 -22.90 5.70 29.69
C MET A 294 -23.20 4.91 30.98
N HIS A 295 -23.45 3.60 30.89
CA HIS A 295 -23.78 2.81 32.06
C HIS A 295 -22.51 2.41 32.82
N ASP A 296 -22.39 2.84 34.09
CA ASP A 296 -21.19 2.60 34.90
C ASP A 296 -20.83 1.11 35.00
N ASP A 297 -21.82 0.22 35.14
CA ASP A 297 -21.57 -1.23 35.17
C ASP A 297 -20.89 -1.74 33.89
N CYS A 298 -21.27 -1.19 32.72
CA CYS A 298 -20.66 -1.60 31.45
C CYS A 298 -19.21 -1.09 31.36
N VAL A 299 -19.00 0.18 31.70
CA VAL A 299 -17.66 0.80 31.71
C VAL A 299 -16.73 0.07 32.68
N ASN A 300 -17.22 -0.27 33.87
CA ASN A 300 -16.45 -1.03 34.86
C ASN A 300 -16.13 -2.45 34.40
N ASP A 301 -17.04 -3.10 33.67
CA ASP A 301 -16.78 -4.41 33.07
C ASP A 301 -15.71 -4.32 31.96
N ALA A 302 -15.76 -3.26 31.13
CA ALA A 302 -14.72 -2.98 30.13
C ALA A 302 -13.35 -2.72 30.80
N TYR A 303 -13.31 -1.93 31.87
CA TYR A 303 -12.08 -1.72 32.65
C TYR A 303 -11.49 -3.02 33.18
N LYS A 304 -12.33 -3.89 33.76
CA LYS A 304 -11.89 -5.17 34.31
C LYS A 304 -11.26 -6.08 33.26
N HIS A 305 -11.84 -6.15 32.07
CA HIS A 305 -11.31 -6.98 30.98
C HIS A 305 -10.06 -6.37 30.33
N ALA A 306 -9.94 -5.04 30.33
CA ALA A 306 -8.79 -4.32 29.79
C ALA A 306 -7.64 -4.13 30.80
N GLY A 307 -7.84 -4.43 32.09
CA GLY A 307 -6.84 -4.23 33.13
C GLY A 307 -6.65 -2.77 33.54
N ILE A 308 -7.71 -1.97 33.48
CA ILE A 308 -7.71 -0.53 33.80
C ILE A 308 -8.17 -0.30 35.25
N ASP A 309 -7.46 0.57 35.97
CA ASP A 309 -7.84 1.03 37.31
C ASP A 309 -8.91 2.12 37.22
N ALA A 310 -10.15 1.74 37.52
CA ALA A 310 -11.31 2.62 37.49
C ALA A 310 -11.16 3.86 38.38
N ASP A 311 -10.52 3.73 39.55
CA ASP A 311 -10.36 4.83 40.50
C ASP A 311 -9.35 5.86 39.97
N ALA A 312 -8.26 5.39 39.37
CA ALA A 312 -7.27 6.25 38.74
C ALA A 312 -7.88 7.05 37.58
N ILE A 313 -8.68 6.42 36.73
CA ILE A 313 -9.34 7.09 35.59
C ILE A 313 -10.41 8.07 36.06
N THR A 314 -11.24 7.69 37.04
CA THR A 314 -12.26 8.58 37.62
C THR A 314 -11.60 9.81 38.25
N LYS A 315 -10.51 9.62 38.98
CA LYS A 315 -9.70 10.71 39.53
C LYS A 315 -9.14 11.59 38.42
N CYS A 316 -8.58 11.00 37.36
CA CYS A 316 -8.05 11.74 36.21
C CYS A 316 -9.11 12.64 35.56
N MET A 317 -10.29 12.10 35.26
CA MET A 317 -11.38 12.85 34.64
C MET A 317 -11.86 14.01 35.53
N ARG A 318 -11.93 13.79 36.85
CA ARG A 318 -12.30 14.84 37.80
C ARG A 318 -11.23 15.92 37.91
N ASP A 319 -9.97 15.52 38.07
CA ASP A 319 -8.86 16.44 38.29
C ASP A 319 -8.55 17.27 37.04
N SER A 320 -8.90 16.79 35.84
CA SER A 320 -8.83 17.57 34.61
C SER A 320 -9.94 18.61 34.48
N GLY A 321 -10.94 18.63 35.36
CA GLY A 321 -12.07 19.58 35.34
C GLY A 321 -13.45 18.93 35.16
N GLY A 322 -13.52 17.62 34.94
CA GLY A 322 -14.78 16.88 34.75
C GLY A 322 -15.56 17.28 33.48
N THR A 323 -16.78 16.76 33.38
CA THR A 323 -17.72 17.08 32.28
C THR A 323 -18.91 17.94 32.73
N GLU A 324 -19.01 18.24 34.02
CA GLU A 324 -20.20 18.85 34.62
C GLU A 324 -19.94 20.30 35.06
N GLY A 325 -21.00 21.10 35.15
CA GLY A 325 -20.94 22.51 35.54
C GLY A 325 -20.39 23.42 34.45
N ASP A 326 -19.89 24.61 34.82
CA ASP A 326 -19.26 25.57 33.91
C ASP A 326 -17.78 25.75 34.26
N ASN A 327 -17.03 24.66 34.10
CA ASN A 327 -15.61 24.59 34.43
C ASN A 327 -14.77 24.31 33.19
N ASP A 328 -13.58 24.90 33.11
CA ASP A 328 -12.60 24.52 32.11
C ASP A 328 -12.10 23.09 32.37
N ASN A 329 -12.00 22.30 31.31
CA ASN A 329 -11.35 20.99 31.33
C ASN A 329 -10.00 21.07 30.59
N SER A 330 -8.90 20.83 31.29
CA SER A 330 -7.54 21.01 30.76
C SER A 330 -7.23 20.08 29.58
N TYR A 331 -7.74 18.85 29.60
CA TYR A 331 -7.52 17.88 28.53
C TYR A 331 -8.41 18.12 27.32
N LEU A 332 -9.69 18.41 27.50
CA LEU A 332 -10.58 18.74 26.38
C LEU A 332 -10.17 20.05 25.69
N LYS A 333 -9.70 21.03 26.47
CA LYS A 333 -9.13 22.27 25.94
C LYS A 333 -7.86 22.03 25.11
N MET A 334 -6.98 21.15 25.60
CA MET A 334 -5.78 20.75 24.87
C MET A 334 -6.12 20.01 23.57
N ALA A 335 -7.14 19.16 23.58
CA ALA A 335 -7.61 18.47 22.37
C ALA A 335 -8.03 19.47 21.28
N ILE A 336 -8.80 20.51 21.63
CA ILE A 336 -9.20 21.58 20.71
C ILE A 336 -7.99 22.36 20.16
N SER A 337 -7.04 22.73 21.02
CA SER A 337 -5.87 23.50 20.58
C SER A 337 -4.97 22.66 19.65
N SER A 338 -4.67 21.41 20.03
CA SER A 338 -3.86 20.51 19.22
C SER A 338 -4.52 20.20 17.88
N GLN A 339 -5.85 20.07 17.84
CA GLN A 339 -6.59 19.89 16.58
C GLN A 339 -6.37 21.07 15.63
N SER A 340 -6.43 22.29 16.16
CA SER A 340 -6.28 23.53 15.38
C SER A 340 -4.84 23.70 14.89
N GLU A 341 -3.86 23.43 15.74
CA GLU A 341 -2.43 23.44 15.39
C GLU A 341 -2.10 22.39 14.31
N ARG A 342 -2.75 21.23 14.39
CA ARG A 342 -2.57 20.13 13.44
C ARG A 342 -3.29 20.35 12.11
N GLY A 343 -4.31 21.22 12.08
CA GLY A 343 -5.15 21.48 10.91
C GLY A 343 -6.13 20.36 10.59
N VAL A 344 -6.62 19.63 11.60
CA VAL A 344 -7.56 18.52 11.40
C VAL A 344 -8.97 19.06 11.18
N VAL A 345 -9.52 18.80 10.00
CA VAL A 345 -10.85 19.27 9.56
C VAL A 345 -11.78 18.15 9.10
N VAL A 346 -11.28 16.91 8.96
CA VAL A 346 -12.06 15.72 8.58
C VAL A 346 -11.69 14.57 9.52
N LEU A 347 -12.67 13.71 9.84
CA LEU A 347 -12.47 12.50 10.63
C LEU A 347 -12.88 11.24 9.84
N PRO A 348 -12.27 10.09 10.16
CA PRO A 348 -11.03 9.96 10.93
C PRO A 348 -9.84 10.50 10.13
N SER A 349 -8.81 10.98 10.82
CA SER A 349 -7.55 11.41 10.19
C SER A 349 -6.37 10.71 10.85
N ALA A 350 -5.57 10.01 10.05
CA ALA A 350 -4.34 9.36 10.52
C ALA A 350 -3.12 10.12 9.98
N PHE A 351 -2.05 10.12 10.74
CA PHE A 351 -0.79 10.72 10.33
C PHE A 351 0.39 9.82 10.70
N VAL A 352 1.45 9.87 9.90
CA VAL A 352 2.73 9.20 10.17
C VAL A 352 3.84 10.22 9.94
N ASN A 353 4.71 10.43 10.93
CA ASN A 353 5.79 11.43 10.94
C ASN A 353 5.32 12.81 10.45
N ASN A 354 4.21 13.27 11.02
CA ASN A 354 3.50 14.49 10.66
C ASN A 354 2.81 14.54 9.28
N ALA A 355 3.04 13.57 8.40
CA ALA A 355 2.37 13.49 7.10
C ALA A 355 0.98 12.87 7.21
N ALA A 356 -0.02 13.51 6.58
CA ALA A 356 -1.39 13.00 6.57
C ALA A 356 -1.49 11.75 5.70
N ILE A 357 -1.97 10.66 6.29
CA ILE A 357 -2.28 9.43 5.56
C ILE A 357 -3.61 9.63 4.83
N ARG A 358 -3.61 9.29 3.55
CA ARG A 358 -4.73 9.52 2.62
C ARG A 358 -5.29 8.17 2.15
N GLY A 359 -6.53 8.18 1.70
CA GLY A 359 -7.23 6.97 1.28
C GLY A 359 -7.89 6.23 2.43
N LYS A 360 -8.18 4.94 2.23
CA LYS A 360 -8.96 4.15 3.19
C LYS A 360 -8.19 3.90 4.49
N LEU A 361 -8.78 4.29 5.63
CA LEU A 361 -8.30 3.90 6.95
C LEU A 361 -8.44 2.37 7.13
N SER A 362 -7.31 1.66 7.09
CA SER A 362 -7.25 0.23 7.33
C SER A 362 -5.99 -0.13 8.11
N SER A 363 -6.04 -1.21 8.89
CA SER A 363 -4.91 -1.63 9.72
C SER A 363 -3.67 -1.94 8.87
N SER A 364 -3.82 -2.62 7.72
CA SER A 364 -2.71 -2.85 6.79
C SER A 364 -2.16 -1.54 6.20
N SER A 365 -3.03 -0.61 5.77
CA SER A 365 -2.59 0.66 5.18
C SER A 365 -1.74 1.49 6.14
N ILE A 366 -2.21 1.64 7.40
CA ILE A 366 -1.47 2.40 8.42
C ILE A 366 -0.18 1.68 8.78
N PHE A 367 -0.20 0.36 8.94
CA PHE A 367 1.01 -0.41 9.24
C PHE A 367 2.07 -0.30 8.13
N HIS A 368 1.67 -0.36 6.86
CA HIS A 368 2.57 -0.11 5.74
C HIS A 368 3.14 1.30 5.76
N ALA A 369 2.31 2.30 6.05
CA ALA A 369 2.76 3.69 6.17
C ALA A 369 3.76 3.85 7.32
N VAL A 370 3.50 3.25 8.48
CA VAL A 370 4.44 3.25 9.61
C VAL A 370 5.76 2.57 9.23
N CYS A 371 5.70 1.38 8.61
CA CYS A 371 6.90 0.69 8.16
C CYS A 371 7.70 1.48 7.11
N ALA A 372 7.02 2.26 6.28
CA ALA A 372 7.61 3.16 5.30
C ALA A 372 8.18 4.47 5.90
N GLY A 373 7.77 4.83 7.11
CA GLY A 373 8.25 6.02 7.82
C GLY A 373 9.58 5.83 8.55
N PHE A 374 10.11 4.60 8.59
CA PHE A 374 11.42 4.34 9.15
C PHE A 374 12.52 4.79 8.18
N ALA A 375 13.63 5.28 8.72
CA ALA A 375 14.84 5.49 7.94
C ALA A 375 15.39 4.16 7.41
N GLU A 376 16.07 4.19 6.27
CA GLU A 376 16.63 2.99 5.65
C GLU A 376 17.61 2.29 6.61
N GLY A 377 17.33 1.03 6.92
CA GLY A 377 18.14 0.20 7.82
C GLY A 377 17.76 0.30 9.30
N THR A 378 16.78 1.13 9.68
CA THR A 378 16.27 1.24 11.05
C THR A 378 14.93 0.53 11.24
N GLU A 379 14.42 -0.11 10.19
CA GLU A 379 13.13 -0.78 10.21
C GLU A 379 13.15 -2.00 11.16
N PRO A 380 12.12 -2.18 12.01
CA PRO A 380 12.02 -3.36 12.85
C PRO A 380 11.83 -4.63 11.99
N PRO A 381 12.26 -5.82 12.45
CA PRO A 381 12.15 -7.07 11.69
C PRO A 381 10.74 -7.39 11.18
N ILE A 382 9.71 -6.93 11.89
CA ILE A 382 8.32 -7.11 11.49
C ILE A 382 7.98 -6.34 10.21
N CYS A 383 8.56 -5.16 9.99
CA CYS A 383 8.35 -4.38 8.78
C CYS A 383 9.00 -5.03 7.56
N ASN A 384 10.16 -5.66 7.74
CA ASN A 384 10.83 -6.43 6.69
C ASN A 384 10.01 -7.68 6.28
N THR A 385 9.26 -8.26 7.21
CA THR A 385 8.48 -9.48 6.96
C THR A 385 7.07 -9.18 6.46
N CYS A 386 6.41 -8.19 7.07
CA CYS A 386 4.98 -7.92 6.92
C CYS A 386 4.65 -6.55 6.34
N GLY A 387 5.61 -5.64 6.21
CA GLY A 387 5.38 -4.23 5.82
C GLY A 387 4.88 -4.02 4.39
N ARG A 388 4.76 -5.08 3.59
CA ARG A 388 4.21 -5.06 2.23
C ARG A 388 3.12 -6.12 2.00
N CYS A 389 2.64 -6.76 3.06
CA CYS A 389 1.69 -7.86 2.95
C CYS A 389 0.26 -7.34 2.82
N PRO A 390 -0.56 -7.88 1.90
CA PRO A 390 -1.96 -7.46 1.78
C PRO A 390 -2.72 -7.59 3.11
N ASP A 391 -2.48 -8.67 3.85
CA ASP A 391 -2.97 -8.91 5.19
C ASP A 391 -1.84 -8.78 6.22
N ALA A 392 -1.64 -7.57 6.74
CA ALA A 392 -0.63 -7.30 7.76
C ALA A 392 -0.95 -8.02 9.09
N ILE A 393 -2.22 -8.09 9.49
CA ILE A 393 -2.64 -8.70 10.76
C ILE A 393 -2.35 -10.20 10.72
N GLY A 394 -2.77 -10.89 9.67
CA GLY A 394 -2.48 -12.32 9.48
C GLY A 394 -0.98 -12.59 9.37
N CYS A 395 -0.22 -11.70 8.72
CA CYS A 395 1.24 -11.83 8.64
C CYS A 395 1.90 -11.71 10.02
N VAL A 396 1.53 -10.70 10.83
CA VAL A 396 2.08 -10.53 12.18
C VAL A 396 1.75 -11.72 13.08
N ALA A 397 0.55 -12.30 12.95
CA ALA A 397 0.15 -13.46 13.74
C ALA A 397 0.87 -14.76 13.35
N SER A 398 1.17 -14.95 12.06
CA SER A 398 1.72 -16.21 11.53
C SER A 398 3.22 -16.16 11.22
N GLY A 399 3.79 -14.97 11.09
CA GLY A 399 5.13 -14.74 10.55
C GLY A 399 5.23 -14.97 9.03
N VAL A 400 4.11 -15.18 8.31
CA VAL A 400 4.10 -15.52 6.89
C VAL A 400 3.15 -14.61 6.11
N CYS A 401 3.69 -13.99 5.06
CA CYS A 401 2.91 -13.21 4.10
C CYS A 401 2.04 -14.13 3.22
N SER A 402 0.74 -14.20 3.49
CA SER A 402 -0.21 -14.99 2.70
C SER A 402 -0.94 -14.08 1.71
N GLY A 403 -1.03 -14.48 0.43
CA GLY A 403 -1.86 -13.78 -0.58
C GLY A 403 -1.12 -13.07 -1.73
N ILE A 404 0.20 -13.21 -1.85
CA ILE A 404 0.92 -12.81 -3.07
C ILE A 404 1.01 -14.04 -4.00
N PRO A 405 0.49 -14.02 -5.23
CA PRO A 405 0.84 -15.01 -6.24
C PRO A 405 2.36 -15.01 -6.41
N TYR A 406 3.00 -16.18 -6.35
CA TYR A 406 4.43 -16.33 -6.57
C TYR A 406 4.85 -15.64 -7.87
N ASP A 407 5.49 -14.46 -7.77
CA ASP A 407 6.13 -13.77 -8.88
C ASP A 407 7.65 -13.94 -8.76
N PRO A 408 8.29 -14.73 -9.64
CA PRO A 408 9.74 -14.92 -9.61
C PRO A 408 10.54 -13.66 -10.02
N ALA A 409 9.89 -12.57 -10.46
CA ALA A 409 10.57 -11.34 -10.91
C ALA A 409 10.82 -10.28 -9.82
N ALA A 410 10.16 -10.37 -8.65
CA ALA A 410 10.25 -9.36 -7.59
C ALA A 410 11.44 -9.56 -6.61
N ARG A 411 12.61 -9.94 -7.10
CA ARG A 411 13.86 -9.89 -6.31
C ARG A 411 14.54 -8.54 -6.50
N GLY A 412 14.11 -7.57 -5.71
CA GLY A 412 14.78 -6.28 -5.57
C GLY A 412 14.44 -5.66 -4.21
N ALA A 413 15.48 -5.52 -3.38
CA ALA A 413 15.53 -4.79 -2.10
C ALA A 413 14.98 -5.51 -0.84
N GLY A 414 15.94 -6.01 -0.03
CA GLY A 414 15.95 -5.91 1.43
C GLY A 414 15.26 -7.02 2.22
N GLY A 415 16.04 -7.86 2.91
CA GLY A 415 15.54 -8.81 3.93
C GLY A 415 16.16 -10.20 3.80
N ALA A 416 17.08 -10.52 4.70
CA ALA A 416 17.88 -11.74 4.71
C ALA A 416 17.03 -13.02 4.80
N ALA A 417 16.84 -13.69 3.65
CA ALA A 417 16.42 -15.08 3.60
C ALA A 417 17.65 -15.98 3.39
N ALA A 418 17.70 -17.07 4.15
CA ALA A 418 18.71 -18.12 4.16
C ALA A 418 19.27 -18.50 2.76
N PRO A 419 20.55 -18.94 2.66
CA PRO A 419 21.19 -19.18 1.37
C PRO A 419 20.42 -20.23 0.54
N PRO A 420 20.02 -19.93 -0.71
CA PRO A 420 19.30 -20.87 -1.54
C PRO A 420 20.32 -21.79 -2.22
N GLY A 421 20.31 -23.08 -1.88
CA GLY A 421 21.08 -24.07 -2.63
C GLY A 421 21.55 -25.30 -1.87
N THR A 422 20.76 -25.87 -0.95
CA THR A 422 20.99 -27.26 -0.55
C THR A 422 20.24 -28.18 -1.52
N VAL A 423 20.95 -28.60 -2.58
CA VAL A 423 20.52 -29.76 -3.37
C VAL A 423 20.40 -30.93 -2.40
N SER A 424 19.23 -31.56 -2.33
CA SER A 424 19.02 -32.77 -1.52
C SER A 424 20.22 -33.71 -1.70
N THR A 425 20.83 -34.13 -0.59
CA THR A 425 22.03 -34.97 -0.58
C THR A 425 21.84 -36.23 -1.42
N HIS A 426 20.60 -36.73 -1.49
CA HIS A 426 20.21 -37.85 -2.33
C HIS A 426 20.22 -37.53 -3.83
N THR A 427 19.76 -36.34 -4.22
CA THR A 427 19.77 -35.89 -5.62
C THR A 427 21.19 -35.67 -6.12
N PHE A 428 22.06 -35.05 -5.31
CA PHE A 428 23.47 -34.87 -5.66
C PHE A 428 24.22 -36.20 -5.75
N ALA A 429 24.02 -37.10 -4.78
CA ALA A 429 24.65 -38.43 -4.80
C ALA A 429 24.21 -39.27 -6.00
N PHE A 430 22.93 -39.23 -6.36
CA PHE A 430 22.40 -39.95 -7.53
C PHE A 430 23.03 -39.46 -8.83
N TRP A 431 23.10 -38.14 -9.04
CA TRP A 431 23.70 -37.57 -10.24
C TRP A 431 25.21 -37.81 -10.31
N MET A 432 25.93 -37.74 -9.20
CA MET A 432 27.36 -38.08 -9.18
C MET A 432 27.59 -39.55 -9.57
N LEU A 433 26.79 -40.48 -9.02
CA LEU A 433 26.88 -41.90 -9.37
C LEU A 433 26.55 -42.14 -10.85
N PHE A 434 25.52 -41.48 -11.37
CA PHE A 434 25.14 -41.58 -12.77
C PHE A 434 26.24 -41.09 -13.72
N VAL A 435 26.88 -39.96 -13.38
CA VAL A 435 28.01 -39.42 -14.15
C VAL A 435 29.21 -40.36 -14.07
N VAL A 436 29.56 -40.89 -12.90
CA VAL A 436 30.68 -41.84 -12.76
C VAL A 436 30.42 -43.13 -13.53
N CYS A 437 29.20 -43.68 -13.47
CA CYS A 437 28.84 -44.88 -14.23
C CYS A 437 28.81 -44.65 -15.74
N SER A 438 28.33 -43.49 -16.21
CA SER A 438 28.31 -43.18 -17.64
C SER A 438 29.71 -42.96 -18.21
N PHE A 439 30.57 -42.18 -17.53
CA PHE A 439 31.96 -42.03 -17.95
C PHE A 439 32.77 -43.32 -17.79
N GLY A 440 32.51 -44.12 -16.76
CA GLY A 440 33.09 -45.45 -16.59
C GLY A 440 32.69 -46.42 -17.69
N GLY A 441 31.41 -46.40 -18.12
CA GLY A 441 30.90 -47.20 -19.22
C GLY A 441 31.49 -46.80 -20.58
N VAL A 442 31.56 -45.50 -20.87
CA VAL A 442 32.20 -44.96 -22.08
C VAL A 442 33.70 -45.28 -22.08
N GLY A 443 34.37 -45.13 -20.93
CA GLY A 443 35.78 -45.48 -20.76
C GLY A 443 36.05 -46.97 -20.97
N TYR A 444 35.20 -47.84 -20.44
CA TYR A 444 35.30 -49.29 -20.66
C TYR A 444 35.06 -49.67 -22.12
N TRP A 445 34.06 -49.05 -22.77
CA TRP A 445 33.79 -49.27 -24.19
C TRP A 445 34.96 -48.82 -25.07
N HIS A 446 35.52 -47.63 -24.80
CA HIS A 446 36.68 -47.13 -25.52
C HIS A 446 37.92 -48.02 -25.27
N TYR A 447 38.16 -48.43 -24.03
CA TYR A 447 39.27 -49.33 -23.69
C TYR A 447 39.16 -50.67 -24.42
N ASN A 448 37.96 -51.26 -24.48
CA ASN A 448 37.75 -52.53 -25.16
C ASN A 448 37.92 -52.39 -26.67
N LYS A 449 37.42 -51.30 -27.26
CA LYS A 449 37.61 -50.98 -28.68
C LYS A 449 39.08 -50.76 -29.05
N THR A 450 39.83 -50.04 -28.20
CA THR A 450 41.28 -49.82 -28.42
C THR A 450 42.08 -51.14 -28.36
N ARG A 451 41.64 -52.11 -27.53
CA ARG A 451 42.25 -53.46 -27.51
C ARG A 451 41.97 -54.26 -28.77
N GLU A 452 40.82 -54.08 -29.40
CA GLU A 452 40.50 -54.72 -30.68
C GLU A 452 41.35 -54.12 -31.80
N ASP A 453 41.48 -52.80 -31.86
CA ASP A 453 42.34 -52.11 -32.84
C ASP A 453 43.83 -52.52 -32.69
N MET A 454 44.32 -52.67 -31.45
CA MET A 454 45.68 -53.18 -31.22
C MET A 454 45.87 -54.64 -31.67
N ARG A 455 44.83 -55.47 -31.62
CA ARG A 455 44.90 -56.85 -32.17
C ARG A 455 44.94 -56.86 -33.69
N GLU A 456 44.26 -55.93 -34.35
CA GLU A 456 44.31 -55.79 -35.81
C GLU A 456 45.67 -55.28 -36.28
N GLN A 457 46.29 -54.32 -35.57
CA GLN A 457 47.65 -53.87 -35.90
C GLN A 457 48.70 -54.97 -35.73
N VAL A 458 48.58 -55.80 -34.69
CA VAL A 458 49.47 -56.97 -34.51
C VAL A 458 49.24 -58.02 -35.62
N ARG A 459 48.00 -58.21 -36.10
CA ARG A 459 47.73 -59.06 -37.28
C ARG A 459 48.24 -58.46 -38.58
N GLY A 460 48.18 -57.13 -38.75
CA GLY A 460 48.73 -56.42 -39.90
C GLY A 460 50.26 -56.57 -39.99
N ILE A 461 50.96 -56.43 -38.87
CA ILE A 461 52.42 -56.66 -38.80
C ILE A 461 52.78 -58.15 -39.04
N LEU A 462 51.92 -59.08 -38.62
CA LEU A 462 52.13 -60.52 -38.86
C LEU A 462 51.84 -60.93 -40.32
N ALA A 463 50.98 -60.19 -41.03
CA ALA A 463 50.65 -60.43 -42.44
C ALA A 463 51.76 -59.95 -43.40
N GLU A 464 52.61 -59.01 -42.97
CA GLU A 464 53.74 -58.51 -43.74
C GLU A 464 54.95 -59.46 -43.77
N TYR A 465 54.89 -60.57 -43.01
CA TYR A 465 55.88 -61.65 -43.00
C TYR A 465 55.38 -62.98 -43.60
N MET A 466 54.24 -62.98 -44.29
CA MET A 466 53.77 -64.17 -45.03
C MET A 466 54.11 -64.04 -46.53
N PRO A 467 54.94 -64.92 -47.12
CA PRO A 467 55.27 -64.88 -48.54
C PRO A 467 54.07 -65.26 -49.41
N LEU A 468 53.92 -64.52 -50.51
CA LEU A 468 52.93 -64.65 -51.58
C LEU A 468 53.09 -65.99 -52.34
N GLU A 469 51.95 -66.61 -52.68
CA GLU A 469 51.82 -67.45 -53.87
C GLU A 469 50.60 -66.98 -54.69
N ASP A 470 50.83 -66.99 -56.00
CA ASP A 470 50.03 -66.43 -57.10
C ASP A 470 48.65 -67.08 -57.29
N GLN A 471 47.68 -66.34 -57.85
CA GLN A 471 47.05 -66.66 -59.15
C GLN A 471 45.80 -65.81 -59.44
N ASP A 472 45.94 -65.01 -60.49
CA ASP A 472 45.06 -64.84 -61.66
C ASP A 472 43.52 -64.96 -61.56
N ALA A 473 42.93 -63.85 -62.05
CA ALA A 473 41.88 -63.77 -63.07
C ALA A 473 40.40 -63.98 -62.70
N GLY A 474 39.58 -62.99 -63.07
CA GLY A 474 38.27 -63.25 -63.68
C GLY A 474 37.08 -62.37 -63.27
N ASN A 475 36.97 -61.19 -63.92
CA ASN A 475 35.77 -60.46 -64.36
C ASN A 475 34.59 -60.07 -63.39
N PRO A 476 34.01 -58.86 -63.54
CA PRO A 476 32.90 -58.38 -62.72
C PRO A 476 31.51 -58.73 -63.28
N MET A 477 30.57 -58.93 -62.35
CA MET A 477 29.15 -59.19 -62.56
C MET A 477 28.34 -57.89 -62.73
N ASP A 478 27.25 -57.99 -63.50
CA ASP A 478 26.15 -57.02 -63.52
C ASP A 478 24.79 -57.75 -63.41
N PHE A 479 23.77 -57.00 -62.99
CA PHE A 479 22.33 -57.28 -62.95
C PHE A 479 21.67 -57.93 -61.71
N ALA A 480 21.06 -57.04 -60.92
CA ALA A 480 19.61 -56.84 -60.76
C ALA A 480 18.74 -57.85 -59.98
N GLY A 481 17.74 -57.29 -59.29
CA GLY A 481 16.43 -57.93 -59.15
C GLY A 481 15.72 -57.72 -57.82
N ALA A 482 15.10 -56.56 -57.63
CA ALA A 482 14.01 -56.36 -56.66
C ALA A 482 12.67 -56.84 -57.25
N LYS A 483 11.86 -57.56 -56.45
CA LYS A 483 10.40 -57.79 -56.51
C LYS A 483 10.03 -58.63 -55.28
N GLY A 484 8.92 -58.49 -54.55
CA GLY A 484 7.76 -57.60 -54.51
C GLY A 484 7.11 -57.83 -53.12
N GLY A 485 6.43 -56.87 -52.49
CA GLY A 485 4.97 -56.71 -52.62
C GLY A 485 4.26 -58.07 -52.50
N GLY A 486 3.73 -58.53 -51.38
CA GLY A 486 2.90 -57.84 -50.39
C GLY A 486 1.43 -58.07 -50.75
N VAL A 487 0.67 -58.72 -49.86
CA VAL A 487 -0.77 -58.52 -49.55
C VAL A 487 -1.28 -59.71 -48.69
N PRO A 488 -2.24 -59.47 -47.78
CA PRO A 488 -2.26 -60.04 -46.43
C PRO A 488 -3.52 -60.90 -46.15
N LEU A 489 -3.64 -61.43 -44.93
CA LEU A 489 -4.95 -61.69 -44.31
C LEU A 489 -4.83 -61.89 -42.79
N PHE A 490 -5.62 -61.07 -42.09
CA PHE A 490 -6.22 -61.19 -40.75
C PHE A 490 -5.90 -62.46 -39.94
N SER A 491 -5.42 -62.27 -38.71
CA SER A 491 -6.29 -62.30 -37.51
C SER A 491 -5.58 -61.73 -36.29
#